data_AF-A0A5M8P590-F1
#
_entry.id   AF-A0A5M8P590-F1
#
_cell.length_a   1.000
_cell.length_b   1.000
_cell.length_c   1.000
_cell.angle_alpha   90.00
_cell.angle_beta   90.00
_cell.angle_gamma   90.00
#
_symmetry.space_group_name_H-M   'P 1'
#
loop_
_entity.id
_entity.type
_entity.pdbx_description
1 polymer ?
#
loop_
_entity_poly.entity_id
_entity_poly.type
_entity_poly.pdbx_seq_one_letter_code
_entity_poly.pdbx_strand_id
1 'polypeptide(L)'
;MLFSERINRLYNIHKWIQQGETGTPDEFAEYFHLSRRQLYNILDELKDYGADIRYSRTTHSYFYANEFDISINTLHFMSNNDENKFL
;
A
#
# COMPACT_ATOMS: atom_id res chain seq x y z
N MET A 1 8.07 12.84 5.64
CA MET A 1 6.85 12.07 5.40
C MET A 1 6.28 11.70 6.76
N LEU A 2 4.97 11.90 6.97
CA LEU A 2 4.31 11.47 8.20
C LEU A 2 4.13 9.94 8.21
N PHE A 3 4.08 9.33 9.40
CA PHE A 3 3.92 7.89 9.53
C PHE A 3 2.63 7.38 8.87
N SER A 4 1.53 8.10 9.03
CA SER A 4 0.22 7.78 8.43
C SER A 4 0.25 7.78 6.90
N GLU A 5 0.90 8.78 6.30
CA GLU A 5 1.06 8.88 4.84
C GLU A 5 1.84 7.69 4.29
N ARG A 6 2.87 7.24 5.02
CA ARG A 6 3.71 6.11 4.62
C ARG A 6 2.91 4.81 4.62
N ILE A 7 2.14 4.57 5.69
CA ILE A 7 1.27 3.40 5.81
C ILE A 7 0.20 3.39 4.72
N ASN A 8 -0.45 4.53 4.46
CA ASN A 8 -1.43 4.64 3.37
C ASN A 8 -0.81 4.35 2.00
N ARG A 9 0.42 4.81 1.76
CA ARG A 9 1.12 4.55 0.50
C ARG A 9 1.43 3.06 0.32
N LEU A 10 1.97 2.41 1.35
CA LEU A 10 2.24 0.97 1.33
C LEU A 10 0.96 0.16 1.07
N TYR A 11 -0.12 0.51 1.77
CA TYR A 11 -1.43 -0.13 1.60
C TYR A 11 -1.98 0.02 0.19
N ASN A 12 -1.97 1.22 -0.38
CA ASN A 12 -2.53 1.43 -1.72
C ASN A 12 -1.72 0.68 -2.81
N ILE A 13 -0.39 0.68 -2.70
CA ILE A 13 0.47 -0.13 -3.60
C ILE A 13 0.11 -1.61 -3.47
N HIS A 14 -0.05 -2.11 -2.24
CA HIS A 14 -0.46 -3.49 -2.01
C HIS A 14 -1.79 -3.82 -2.69
N LYS A 15 -2.81 -2.94 -2.59
CA LYS A 15 -4.11 -3.12 -3.25
C LYS A 15 -4.02 -3.20 -4.77
N TRP A 16 -3.21 -2.33 -5.39
CA TRP A 16 -3.05 -2.31 -6.85
C TRP A 16 -2.36 -3.58 -7.37
N ILE A 17 -1.40 -4.13 -6.61
CA ILE A 17 -0.77 -5.42 -6.94
C ILE A 17 -1.80 -6.55 -6.85
N GLN A 18 -2.68 -6.55 -5.84
CA GLN A 18 -3.75 -7.56 -5.73
C GLN A 18 -4.72 -7.49 -6.92
N GLN A 19 -4.98 -6.29 -7.43
CA GLN A 19 -5.89 -6.05 -8.56
C GLN A 19 -5.24 -6.33 -9.92
N GLY A 20 -3.90 -6.40 -9.99
CA GLY A 20 -3.18 -6.55 -11.26
C GLY A 20 -3.26 -5.30 -12.15
N GLU A 21 -3.46 -4.12 -11.56
CA GLU A 21 -3.67 -2.84 -12.25
C GLU A 21 -2.44 -1.93 -12.17
N THR A 22 -1.25 -2.51 -11.99
CA THR A 22 -0.05 -1.69 -11.71
C THR A 22 0.53 -1.02 -12.96
N GLY A 23 0.27 -1.53 -14.16
CA GLY A 23 0.99 -1.11 -15.36
C GLY A 23 2.49 -1.43 -15.30
N THR A 24 3.27 -0.79 -16.16
CA THR A 24 4.73 -0.84 -16.15
C THR A 24 5.32 -0.26 -14.86
N PRO A 25 6.59 -0.57 -14.52
CA PRO A 25 7.22 0.01 -13.33
C PRO A 25 7.24 1.54 -13.32
N ASP A 26 7.25 2.18 -14.49
CA ASP A 26 7.22 3.63 -14.62
C ASP A 26 5.83 4.19 -14.39
N GLU A 27 4.82 3.65 -15.06
CA GLU A 27 3.42 4.02 -14.84
C GLU A 27 3.03 3.81 -13.37
N PHE A 28 3.44 2.67 -12.78
CA PHE A 28 3.15 2.39 -11.39
C PHE A 28 3.78 3.40 -10.44
N ALA A 29 5.02 3.82 -10.70
CA ALA A 29 5.67 4.83 -9.89
C ALA A 29 4.97 6.19 -10.06
N GLU A 30 4.60 6.55 -11.29
CA GLU A 30 3.94 7.81 -11.62
C GLU A 30 2.56 7.94 -10.96
N TYR A 31 1.75 6.88 -10.94
CA TYR A 31 0.43 6.86 -10.28
C TYR A 31 0.48 7.23 -8.80
N PHE A 32 1.59 6.92 -8.12
CA PHE A 32 1.80 7.23 -6.70
C PHE A 32 2.72 8.44 -6.47
N HIS A 33 3.04 9.19 -7.53
CA HIS A 33 4.00 10.30 -7.51
C HIS A 33 5.34 9.90 -6.87
N LEU A 34 5.87 8.76 -7.30
CA LEU A 34 7.12 8.17 -6.85
C LEU A 34 8.16 8.21 -7.97
N SER A 35 9.43 8.29 -7.59
CA SER A 35 10.49 7.80 -8.45
C SER A 35 10.48 6.26 -8.50
N ARG A 36 11.00 5.69 -9.59
CA ARG A 36 11.14 4.23 -9.73
C ARG A 36 11.89 3.59 -8.56
N ARG A 37 12.92 4.27 -8.04
CA ARG A 37 13.68 3.81 -6.86
C ARG A 37 12.79 3.72 -5.61
N GLN A 38 11.96 4.74 -5.36
CA GLN A 38 11.09 4.71 -4.19
C GLN A 38 9.99 3.65 -4.32
N LEU A 39 9.46 3.42 -5.53
CA LEU A 39 8.58 2.28 -5.77
C LEU A 39 9.28 0.97 -5.40
N TYR A 40 10.50 0.74 -5.89
CA TYR A 40 11.25 -0.48 -5.57
C TYR A 40 11.53 -0.63 -4.07
N ASN A 41 11.84 0.43 -3.35
CA ASN A 41 11.99 0.37 -1.90
C ASN A 41 10.71 -0.13 -1.21
N ILE A 42 9.53 0.28 -1.70
CA ILE A 42 8.25 -0.17 -1.15
C ILE A 42 7.99 -1.64 -1.52
N LEU A 43 8.29 -2.04 -2.76
CA LEU A 43 8.17 -3.45 -3.15
C LEU A 43 9.12 -4.34 -2.34
N ASP A 44 10.34 -3.88 -2.06
CA ASP A 44 11.29 -4.60 -1.23
C ASP A 44 10.82 -4.67 0.23
N GLU A 45 10.22 -3.60 0.77
CA GLU A 45 9.58 -3.64 2.09
C GLU A 45 8.44 -4.69 2.16
N LEU A 46 7.61 -4.79 1.11
CA LEU A 46 6.59 -5.85 1.03
C LEU A 46 7.21 -7.25 0.96
N LYS A 47 8.35 -7.41 0.28
CA LYS A 47 9.08 -8.69 0.24
C LYS A 47 9.69 -9.03 1.60
N ASP A 48 10.18 -8.03 2.34
CA ASP A 48 10.67 -8.22 3.72
C ASP A 48 9.54 -8.71 4.65
N TYR A 49 8.29 -8.41 4.33
CA TYR A 49 7.10 -8.95 5.03
C TYR A 49 6.66 -10.32 4.52
N GLY A 50 7.34 -10.89 3.53
CA GLY A 50 7.09 -12.24 3.01
C GLY A 50 6.35 -12.30 1.67
N ALA A 51 6.17 -11.17 0.97
CA ALA A 51 5.57 -11.18 -0.36
C ALA A 51 6.54 -11.70 -1.44
N ASP A 52 6.11 -12.65 -2.27
CA ASP A 52 6.79 -13.01 -3.53
C ASP A 52 6.19 -12.15 -4.66
N ILE A 53 6.78 -10.97 -4.89
CA ILE A 53 6.31 -10.02 -5.91
C ILE A 53 7.06 -10.26 -7.22
N ARG A 54 6.33 -10.51 -8.29
CA ARG A 54 6.87 -10.69 -9.65
C ARG A 54 6.22 -9.74 -10.63
N TYR A 55 6.92 -9.44 -11.72
CA TYR A 55 6.39 -8.62 -12.81
C TYR A 55 6.12 -9.48 -14.04
N SER A 56 4.89 -9.44 -14.55
CA SER A 56 4.50 -10.07 -15.80
C SER A 56 4.60 -9.05 -16.93
N ARG A 57 5.49 -9.32 -17.90
CA ARG A 57 5.62 -8.50 -19.11
C ARG A 57 4.45 -8.68 -20.08
N THR A 58 3.70 -9.78 -19.97
CA THR A 58 2.54 -10.04 -20.83
C THR A 58 1.33 -9.24 -20.38
N THR A 59 1.04 -9.25 -19.07
CA THR A 59 -0.09 -8.52 -18.49
C THR A 59 0.28 -7.09 -18.09
N HIS A 60 1.55 -6.72 -18.23
CA HIS A 60 2.10 -5.44 -17.79
C HIS A 60 1.72 -5.12 -16.35
N SER A 61 1.90 -6.08 -15.43
CA SER A 61 1.58 -5.83 -14.03
C SER A 61 2.40 -6.66 -13.06
N TYR A 62 2.60 -6.10 -11.86
CA TYR A 62 3.05 -6.81 -10.69
C TYR A 62 1.94 -7.68 -10.11
N PHE A 63 2.31 -8.83 -9.59
CA PHE A 63 1.40 -9.77 -8.93
C PHE A 63 2.12 -10.50 -7.79
N TYR A 64 1.36 -11.03 -6.84
CA TYR A 64 1.86 -11.93 -5.81
C TYR A 64 1.90 -13.37 -6.34
N ALA A 65 3.04 -14.03 -6.22
CA ALA A 65 3.21 -15.45 -6.56
C ALA A 65 3.00 -16.39 -5.35
N ASN A 66 2.66 -15.82 -4.20
CA ASN A 66 2.23 -16.52 -3.00
C ASN A 66 0.95 -15.90 -2.41
N GLU A 67 0.28 -16.62 -1.52
CA GLU A 67 -0.80 -16.05 -0.72
C GLU A 67 -0.21 -15.02 0.24
N PHE A 68 -0.51 -13.74 -0.02
CA PHE A 68 0.00 -12.62 0.75
C PHE A 68 -1.08 -11.54 0.86
N ASP A 69 -1.34 -11.08 2.08
CA ASP A 69 -2.30 -10.03 2.37
C ASP A 69 -1.81 -9.16 3.54
N ILE A 70 -2.16 -7.86 3.50
CA ILE A 70 -1.85 -6.92 4.59
C ILE A 70 -3.16 -6.34 5.10
N SER A 71 -3.40 -6.49 6.40
CA SER A 71 -4.49 -5.82 7.11
C SER A 71 -3.94 -4.71 8.01
N ILE A 72 -4.56 -3.53 7.94
CA ILE A 72 -4.24 -2.39 8.80
C ILE A 72 -5.43 -2.14 9.72
N ASN A 73 -5.21 -2.31 11.02
CA ASN A 73 -6.19 -2.01 12.04
C ASN A 73 -5.83 -0.69 12.72
N THR A 74 -6.71 0.31 12.63
CA THR A 74 -6.53 1.59 13.33
C THR A 74 -7.29 1.57 14.65
N LEU A 75 -6.63 1.97 15.74
CA LEU A 75 -7.26 2.17 17.05
C LEU A 75 -7.83 3.59 17.11
N HIS A 76 -9.15 3.71 17.24
CA HIS A 76 -9.81 5.00 17.43
C HIS A 76 -10.06 5.24 18.91
N PHE A 77 -9.31 6.15 19.52
CA PHE A 77 -9.58 6.58 20.89
C PHE A 77 -10.69 7.63 20.87
N MET A 78 -11.89 7.25 21.32
CA MET A 78 -12.95 8.21 21.58
C MET A 78 -12.63 8.93 22.90
N SER A 79 -12.45 10.25 22.85
CA SER A 79 -12.43 11.06 24.07
C SER A 79 -13.86 11.19 24.58
N ASN A 80 -14.14 10.70 25.78
CA ASN A 80 -15.41 10.96 26.47
C ASN A 80 -15.42 12.44 26.89
N ASN A 81 -15.97 13.31 26.05
CA ASN A 81 -16.24 14.71 26.39
C ASN A 81 -17.61 15.17 25.87
N ASP A 82 -18.61 14.29 25.98
CA ASP A 82 -20.03 14.66 25.89
C ASP A 82 -20.68 14.55 27.27
N GLU A 83 -20.19 15.33 28.23
CA GLU A 83 -21.01 15.77 29.36
C GLU A 83 -21.65 17.12 28.97
N ASN A 84 -22.97 17.11 28.82
CA ASN A 84 -23.89 18.25 28.65
C ASN A 84 -23.91 18.98 27.29
N LYS A 85 -24.73 18.46 26.37
CA LYS A 85 -25.46 19.33 25.44
C LYS A 85 -26.83 18.79 25.03
N PHE A 86 -27.69 18.54 26.00
CA PHE A 86 -29.15 18.50 25.82
C PHE A 86 -29.83 19.13 27.04
N LEU A 87 -29.83 20.47 27.07
CA LEU A 87 -30.88 21.31 27.64
C LEU A 87 -31.32 22.27 26.54
#